data_AF-A0A2R5GTE3-F1
#
_entry.id   AF-A0A2R5GTE3-F1
#
_cell.length_a   1.000
_cell.length_b   1.000
_cell.length_c   1.000
_cell.angle_alpha   90.00
_cell.angle_beta   90.00
_cell.angle_gamma   90.00
#
_symmetry.space_group_name_H-M   'P 1'
#
loop_
_entity.id
_entity.type
_entity.pdbx_description
1 polymer ?
#
loop_
_entity_poly.entity_id
_entity_poly.type
_entity_poly.pdbx_seq_one_letter_code
_entity_poly.pdbx_strand_id
1 'polypeptide(L)'
;MFCASASGEGSEASTQTPVVRTRYAPSPTGSLHLGGLRTALFNYLWARKHGPESAFLVRIEDTDRTRTIPGAADNLLETMARFGLKADEPVEQQSDRTELYRKHADELLEQGHAYRCFCSAERLAEVRAQQSRHGKATAYDRKCRGISAEDSDARAASGESFTVRLRAPLTGRTQVDDLVCGRVSFENKVMDDQVLLKSDGFPTYHLASVVDDHDMRITHVIRGEEWLSSTPKHLTLYSMFGWTPPQFAHLPLLLNTDRSKLSKRNADSAVTELLGDGGAASGYSTMAILNFVALLGWSPAQAAMAAAAASLDSNENADGIVQDKSWLANFAEAPEGDDARESMIFTDLESLASAFDLAHATRKGAVVDPDFLHWLSGQHVRRQDRASLIEALRSQLGWDSSSFSDEYADQVLDLILFRVFRVRDLHEVAAHFFAPPGRPELVFQDDKVSSPQDSVAPKETMLLALEVGAETLSAVDDFSPKNLKAALKRLPKEVSQRQGAKVKVPHVMLSVRWATTGATVGASLPETLALLGRERVVERLQHARSIIA
;
A
#
# COMPACT_ATOMS: atom_id res chain seq x y z
N MET A 1 53.51 -0.95 42.33
CA MET A 1 53.00 -0.76 43.69
C MET A 1 52.14 0.49 43.67
N PHE A 2 50.85 0.34 43.98
CA PHE A 2 49.79 1.34 44.11
C PHE A 2 49.24 2.05 42.85
N CYS A 3 48.18 1.43 42.30
CA CYS A 3 47.01 2.11 41.75
C CYS A 3 46.35 2.96 42.85
N ALA A 4 45.95 4.19 42.49
CA ALA A 4 44.97 4.97 43.22
C ALA A 4 43.72 5.12 42.34
N SER A 5 42.59 4.74 42.93
CA SER A 5 41.24 4.78 42.41
C SER A 5 40.75 6.21 42.12
N ALA A 6 40.27 6.44 40.89
CA ALA A 6 39.32 7.51 40.61
C ALA A 6 37.95 6.85 40.39
N SER A 7 37.05 7.06 41.35
CA SER A 7 35.63 6.73 41.27
C SER A 7 34.98 7.57 40.18
N GLY A 8 34.67 6.95 39.04
CA GLY A 8 33.78 7.53 38.05
C GLY A 8 32.34 7.46 38.58
N GLU A 9 31.75 8.61 38.83
CA GLU A 9 30.31 8.74 38.98
C GLU A 9 29.65 8.28 37.68
N GLY A 10 28.91 7.18 37.76
CA GLY A 10 28.07 6.70 36.68
C GLY A 10 26.98 7.72 36.38
N SER A 11 27.16 8.48 35.30
CA SER A 11 26.06 9.16 34.64
C SER A 11 25.11 8.08 34.15
N GLU A 12 24.02 7.84 34.88
CA GLU A 12 22.85 7.11 34.38
C GLU A 12 22.41 7.78 33.09
N ALA A 13 22.75 7.17 31.94
CA ALA A 13 22.25 7.59 30.66
C ALA A 13 20.74 7.36 30.68
N SER A 14 19.98 8.45 30.81
CA SER A 14 18.53 8.49 30.67
C SER A 14 18.11 7.64 29.47
N THR A 15 17.41 6.55 29.75
CA THR A 15 16.82 5.61 28.77
C THR A 15 15.56 6.18 28.12
N GLN A 16 15.52 7.49 27.86
CA GLN A 16 14.44 8.09 27.09
C GLN A 16 14.63 7.77 25.61
N THR A 17 13.68 7.04 25.04
CA THR A 17 13.55 6.89 23.59
C THR A 17 13.55 8.28 22.95
N PRO A 18 14.33 8.52 21.88
CA PRO A 18 14.36 9.83 21.24
C PRO A 18 12.95 10.25 20.79
N VAL A 19 12.52 11.46 21.15
CA VAL A 19 11.26 12.02 20.71
C VAL A 19 11.33 12.28 19.19
N VAL A 20 10.54 11.54 18.42
CA VAL A 20 10.53 11.59 16.96
C VAL A 20 9.35 12.41 16.47
N ARG A 21 9.62 13.37 15.59
CA ARG A 21 8.61 14.13 14.83
C ARG A 21 8.80 13.87 13.34
N THR A 22 7.77 13.31 12.70
CA THR A 22 7.70 13.03 11.26
C THR A 22 6.59 13.85 10.62
N ARG A 23 6.59 13.94 9.28
CA ARG A 23 5.45 14.56 8.57
C ARG A 23 5.17 13.95 7.21
N TYR A 24 3.88 13.81 6.91
CA TYR A 24 3.41 13.64 5.55
C TYR A 24 3.05 15.00 4.95
N ALA A 25 3.74 15.37 3.86
CA ALA A 25 3.62 16.69 3.25
C ALA A 25 3.14 16.62 1.78
N PRO A 26 1.86 16.28 1.51
CA PRO A 26 1.34 16.18 0.15
C PRO A 26 0.96 17.54 -0.45
N SER A 27 1.18 17.70 -1.76
CA SER A 27 0.51 18.76 -2.52
C SER A 27 -0.89 18.32 -2.93
N PRO A 28 -1.92 19.18 -2.85
CA PRO A 28 -3.31 18.84 -3.18
C PRO A 28 -3.56 18.84 -4.70
N THR A 29 -2.84 17.98 -5.43
CA THR A 29 -2.88 17.92 -6.91
C THR A 29 -3.58 16.68 -7.46
N GLY A 30 -4.35 15.96 -6.62
CA GLY A 30 -5.03 14.72 -6.98
C GLY A 30 -5.40 13.89 -5.75
N SER A 31 -5.92 12.69 -5.99
CA SER A 31 -6.28 11.73 -4.93
C SER A 31 -5.05 11.08 -4.29
N LEU A 32 -5.26 10.50 -3.10
CA LEU A 32 -4.24 9.72 -2.41
C LEU A 32 -3.91 8.44 -3.20
N HIS A 33 -2.73 8.42 -3.80
CA HIS A 33 -2.21 7.25 -4.52
C HIS A 33 -1.37 6.33 -3.60
N LEU A 34 -1.12 5.08 -4.04
CA LEU A 34 -0.37 4.08 -3.25
C LEU A 34 0.98 4.58 -2.70
N GLY A 35 1.82 5.22 -3.52
CA GLY A 35 3.09 5.78 -3.05
C GLY A 35 2.94 6.90 -2.00
N GLY A 36 1.84 7.64 -2.04
CA GLY A 36 1.49 8.66 -1.07
C GLY A 36 1.08 8.01 0.25
N LEU A 37 0.18 7.01 0.18
CA LEU A 37 -0.21 6.21 1.33
C LEU A 37 1.00 5.53 1.99
N ARG A 38 1.93 4.97 1.20
CA ARG A 38 3.18 4.39 1.72
C ARG A 38 4.00 5.40 2.50
N THR A 39 4.17 6.59 1.94
CA THR A 39 4.94 7.65 2.59
C THR A 39 4.26 8.09 3.88
N ALA A 40 2.94 8.29 3.87
CA ALA A 40 2.16 8.61 5.07
C ALA A 40 2.29 7.51 6.13
N LEU A 41 2.12 6.25 5.74
CA LEU A 41 2.23 5.09 6.61
C LEU A 41 3.62 4.99 7.25
N PHE A 42 4.72 5.10 6.50
CA PHE A 42 6.07 4.99 7.06
C PHE A 42 6.36 6.12 8.06
N ASN A 43 5.90 7.35 7.78
CA ASN A 43 6.02 8.45 8.74
C ASN A 43 5.21 8.17 10.02
N TYR A 44 3.99 7.65 9.87
CA TYR A 44 3.12 7.27 10.99
C TYR A 44 3.73 6.15 11.85
N LEU A 45 4.13 5.04 11.23
CA LEU A 45 4.73 3.89 11.92
C LEU A 45 6.03 4.28 12.63
N TRP A 46 6.87 5.11 12.00
CA TRP A 46 8.11 5.58 12.63
C TRP A 46 7.85 6.44 13.86
N ALA A 47 6.85 7.33 13.83
CA ALA A 47 6.45 8.09 15.01
C ALA A 47 5.90 7.16 16.11
N ARG A 48 4.98 6.26 15.78
CA ARG A 48 4.38 5.32 16.75
C ARG A 48 5.40 4.39 17.40
N LYS A 49 6.39 3.91 16.65
CA LYS A 49 7.48 3.07 17.18
C LYS A 49 8.29 3.78 18.29
N HIS A 50 8.45 5.10 18.21
CA HIS A 50 9.22 5.87 19.17
C HIS A 50 8.37 6.37 20.37
N GLY A 51 7.20 5.77 20.57
CA GLY A 51 6.39 5.99 21.76
C GLY A 51 5.47 7.22 21.68
N PRO A 52 4.69 7.45 22.76
CA PRO A 52 3.58 8.40 22.76
C PRO A 52 4.00 9.88 22.75
N GLU A 53 5.26 10.20 23.07
CA GLU A 53 5.79 11.57 22.98
C GLU A 53 6.16 11.96 21.54
N SER A 54 6.27 10.98 20.65
CA SER A 54 6.56 11.16 19.23
C SER A 54 5.29 11.52 18.46
N ALA A 55 5.44 12.30 17.39
CA ALA A 55 4.32 12.87 16.64
C ALA A 55 4.42 12.64 15.12
N PHE A 56 3.30 12.28 14.52
CA PHE A 56 3.06 12.25 13.08
C PHE A 56 2.24 13.48 12.68
N LEU A 57 2.87 14.37 11.92
CA LEU A 57 2.25 15.60 11.44
C LEU A 57 1.78 15.45 9.98
N VAL A 58 0.82 16.28 9.59
CA VAL A 58 0.40 16.43 8.19
C VAL A 58 0.44 17.90 7.81
N ARG A 59 1.04 18.20 6.66
CA ARG A 59 1.16 19.56 6.12
C ARG A 59 0.75 19.59 4.66
N ILE A 60 -0.23 20.40 4.30
CA ILE A 60 -0.69 20.52 2.91
C ILE A 60 0.21 21.54 2.18
N GLU A 61 0.90 21.09 1.14
CA GLU A 61 1.81 21.91 0.33
C GLU A 61 1.11 22.49 -0.92
N ASP A 62 0.26 23.50 -0.70
CA ASP A 62 -0.65 24.13 -1.67
C ASP A 62 -0.12 25.45 -2.26
N THR A 63 1.18 25.69 -2.17
CA THR A 63 1.84 26.93 -2.66
C THR A 63 1.87 27.05 -4.20
N ASP A 64 1.71 25.93 -4.91
CA ASP A 64 1.50 25.90 -6.36
C ASP A 64 0.02 25.94 -6.72
N ARG A 65 -0.51 27.17 -6.79
CA ARG A 65 -1.91 27.44 -7.10
C ARG A 65 -2.35 26.94 -8.48
N THR A 66 -1.43 26.73 -9.42
CA THR A 66 -1.77 26.28 -10.79
C THR A 66 -2.05 24.79 -10.87
N ARG A 67 -1.53 24.02 -9.90
CA ARG A 67 -1.69 22.56 -9.84
C ARG A 67 -2.64 22.10 -8.76
N THR A 68 -3.04 23.00 -7.86
CA THR A 68 -3.95 22.73 -6.76
C THR A 68 -5.36 22.44 -7.30
N ILE A 69 -5.94 21.32 -6.87
CA ILE A 69 -7.30 20.90 -7.23
C ILE A 69 -8.22 21.17 -6.03
N PRO A 70 -9.31 21.93 -6.20
CA PRO A 70 -10.29 22.16 -5.14
C PRO A 70 -10.83 20.85 -4.55
N GLY A 71 -10.90 20.77 -3.22
CA GLY A 71 -11.37 19.58 -2.50
C GLY A 71 -10.37 18.40 -2.44
N ALA A 72 -9.23 18.47 -3.14
CA ALA A 72 -8.25 17.39 -3.12
C ALA A 72 -7.57 17.23 -1.75
N ALA A 73 -7.33 18.33 -1.03
CA ALA A 73 -6.79 18.29 0.34
C ALA A 73 -7.76 17.56 1.28
N ASP A 74 -9.04 17.95 1.29
CA ASP A 74 -10.07 17.33 2.13
C ASP A 74 -10.22 15.85 1.83
N ASN A 75 -10.34 15.48 0.54
CA ASN A 75 -10.44 14.09 0.12
C ASN A 75 -9.23 13.26 0.54
N LEU A 76 -8.02 13.83 0.47
CA LEU A 76 -6.80 13.18 0.92
C LEU A 76 -6.84 12.92 2.43
N LEU A 77 -7.23 13.93 3.23
CA LEU A 77 -7.30 13.82 4.69
C LEU A 77 -8.39 12.84 5.14
N GLU A 78 -9.57 12.87 4.51
CA GLU A 78 -10.65 11.90 4.74
C GLU A 78 -10.20 10.47 4.41
N THR A 79 -9.52 10.29 3.28
CA THR A 79 -8.99 8.97 2.89
C THR A 79 -7.96 8.49 3.90
N MET A 80 -7.02 9.34 4.33
CA MET A 80 -6.04 8.99 5.37
C MET A 80 -6.72 8.62 6.70
N ALA A 81 -7.76 9.35 7.10
CA ALA A 81 -8.52 9.05 8.32
C ALA A 81 -9.21 7.69 8.27
N ARG A 82 -9.71 7.26 7.09
CA ARG A 82 -10.25 5.89 6.88
C ARG A 82 -9.20 4.80 7.09
N PHE A 83 -7.93 5.10 6.81
CA PHE A 83 -6.80 4.23 7.11
C PHE A 83 -6.28 4.34 8.55
N GLY A 84 -6.93 5.14 9.41
CA GLY A 84 -6.44 5.38 10.78
C GLY A 84 -5.19 6.25 10.87
N LEU A 85 -4.74 6.85 9.75
CA LEU A 85 -3.54 7.70 9.69
C LEU A 85 -3.89 9.15 10.02
N LYS A 86 -4.21 9.41 11.29
CA LYS A 86 -4.57 10.75 11.78
C LYS A 86 -3.34 11.52 12.23
N ALA A 87 -3.29 12.82 11.91
CA ALA A 87 -2.27 13.72 12.43
C ALA A 87 -2.42 13.90 13.95
N ASP A 88 -1.30 13.98 14.65
CA ASP A 88 -1.28 14.21 16.11
C ASP A 88 -1.42 15.70 16.47
N GLU A 89 -1.16 16.59 15.51
CA GLU A 89 -1.28 18.04 15.62
C GLU A 89 -2.20 18.58 14.51
N PRO A 90 -2.71 19.82 14.64
CA PRO A 90 -3.51 20.46 13.60
C PRO A 90 -2.81 20.43 12.24
N VAL A 91 -3.57 20.14 11.19
CA VAL A 91 -3.04 20.13 9.82
C VAL A 91 -2.72 21.56 9.40
N GLU A 92 -1.49 21.76 8.96
CA GLU A 92 -0.97 23.07 8.54
C GLU A 92 -1.10 23.24 7.03
N GLN A 93 -1.53 24.42 6.57
CA GLN A 93 -1.58 24.77 5.15
C GLN A 93 -0.49 25.79 4.83
N GLN A 94 0.32 25.52 3.80
CA GLN A 94 1.41 26.42 3.45
C GLN A 94 0.93 27.75 2.88
N SER A 95 -0.22 27.80 2.21
CA SER A 95 -0.79 29.06 1.73
C SER A 95 -1.09 30.06 2.85
N ASP A 96 -1.38 29.59 4.07
CA ASP A 96 -1.63 30.42 5.26
C ASP A 96 -0.34 30.92 5.93
N ARG A 97 0.83 30.45 5.49
CA ARG A 97 2.13 30.67 6.15
C ARG A 97 3.07 31.58 5.35
N THR A 98 2.54 32.30 4.35
CA THR A 98 3.34 33.11 3.42
C THR A 98 4.20 34.19 4.06
N GLU A 99 3.75 34.79 5.17
CA GLU A 99 4.53 35.78 5.92
C GLU A 99 5.79 35.18 6.56
N LEU A 100 5.69 33.95 7.09
CA LEU A 100 6.83 33.23 7.67
C LEU A 100 7.91 32.98 6.63
N TYR A 101 7.53 32.55 5.42
CA TYR A 101 8.49 32.32 4.34
C TYR A 101 9.11 33.61 3.84
N ARG A 102 8.33 34.70 3.76
CA ARG A 102 8.87 36.01 3.36
C ARG A 102 9.92 36.49 4.35
N LYS A 103 9.63 36.41 5.66
CA LYS A 103 10.56 36.75 6.73
C LYS A 103 11.90 36.02 6.56
N HIS A 104 11.88 34.71 6.33
CA HIS A 104 13.12 33.95 6.16
C HIS A 104 13.78 34.13 4.80
N ALA A 105 13.03 34.49 3.75
CA ALA A 105 13.62 34.90 2.48
C ALA A 105 14.39 36.23 2.63
N ASP A 106 13.85 37.18 3.40
CA ASP A 106 14.49 38.46 3.70
C ASP A 106 15.73 38.27 4.57
N GLU A 107 15.67 37.39 5.57
CA GLU A 107 16.83 36.99 6.38
C GLU A 107 17.98 36.44 5.51
N LEU A 108 17.68 35.57 4.55
CA LEU A 108 18.69 35.06 3.62
C LEU A 108 19.25 36.16 2.71
N LEU A 109 18.45 37.16 2.33
CA LEU A 109 18.92 38.31 1.55
C LEU A 109 19.90 39.16 2.37
N GLU A 110 19.53 39.49 3.62
CA GLU A 110 20.34 40.27 4.55
C GLU A 110 21.69 39.61 4.85
N GLN A 111 21.70 38.28 5.02
CA GLN A 111 22.91 37.49 5.25
C GLN A 111 23.73 37.24 3.97
N GLY A 112 23.25 37.70 2.80
CA GLY A 112 23.90 37.48 1.51
C GLY A 112 23.83 36.03 1.00
N HIS A 113 23.04 35.17 1.64
CA HIS A 113 22.78 33.78 1.26
C HIS A 113 21.75 33.64 0.14
N ALA A 114 21.01 34.71 -0.17
CA ALA A 114 20.14 34.83 -1.33
C ALA A 114 20.43 36.12 -2.10
N TYR A 115 19.78 36.29 -3.26
CA TYR A 115 19.78 37.54 -4.02
C TYR A 115 18.50 37.71 -4.84
N ARG A 116 18.13 38.96 -5.14
CA ARG A 116 17.01 39.25 -6.03
C ARG A 116 17.42 39.06 -7.49
N CYS A 117 16.58 38.36 -8.24
CA CYS A 117 16.73 38.09 -9.66
C CYS A 117 15.60 38.74 -10.45
N PHE A 118 15.97 39.69 -11.31
CA PHE A 118 15.09 40.47 -12.17
C PHE A 118 15.03 39.93 -13.61
N CYS A 119 15.39 38.66 -13.82
CA CYS A 119 15.34 38.07 -15.16
C CYS A 119 13.89 37.75 -15.53
N SER A 120 13.45 38.22 -16.70
CA SER A 120 12.12 37.90 -17.23
C SER A 120 12.01 36.44 -17.67
N ALA A 121 10.78 35.94 -17.78
CA ALA A 121 10.51 34.58 -18.24
C ALA A 121 11.00 34.34 -19.68
N GLU A 122 10.87 35.34 -20.55
CA GLU A 122 11.31 35.32 -21.95
C GLU A 122 12.83 35.12 -22.02
N ARG A 123 13.57 35.92 -21.25
CA ARG A 123 15.04 35.77 -21.17
C ARG A 123 15.44 34.37 -20.71
N LEU A 124 14.78 33.86 -19.67
CA LEU A 124 15.09 32.52 -19.15
C LEU A 124 14.77 31.43 -20.18
N ALA A 125 13.73 31.60 -21.00
CA ALA A 125 13.43 30.71 -22.11
C ALA A 125 14.52 30.75 -23.19
N GLU A 126 15.02 31.94 -23.54
CA GLU A 126 16.14 32.09 -24.49
C GLU A 126 17.41 31.43 -24.00
N VAL A 127 17.78 31.63 -22.73
CA VAL A 127 18.96 31.00 -22.09
C VAL A 127 18.85 29.47 -22.17
N ARG A 128 17.68 28.92 -21.83
CA ARG A 128 17.43 27.46 -21.92
C ARG A 128 17.53 26.97 -23.37
N ALA A 129 16.93 27.67 -24.33
CA ALA A 129 17.00 27.31 -25.74
C ALA A 129 18.44 27.33 -26.26
N GLN A 130 19.23 28.32 -25.87
CA GLN A 130 20.65 28.40 -26.22
C GLN A 130 21.44 27.24 -25.61
N GLN A 131 21.25 26.92 -24.33
CA GLN A 131 21.93 25.80 -23.67
C GLN A 131 21.58 24.45 -24.33
N SER A 132 20.29 24.20 -24.58
CA SER A 132 19.82 22.98 -25.24
C SER A 132 20.39 22.82 -26.66
N ARG A 133 20.47 23.91 -27.45
CA ARG A 133 21.08 23.90 -28.79
C ARG A 133 22.56 23.49 -28.78
N HIS A 134 23.26 23.73 -27.66
CA HIS A 134 24.66 23.35 -27.49
C HIS A 134 24.83 22.03 -26.73
N GLY A 135 23.75 21.24 -26.55
CA GLY A 135 23.79 19.97 -25.82
C GLY A 135 24.15 20.11 -24.34
N LYS A 136 24.03 21.30 -23.76
CA LYS A 136 24.31 21.56 -22.34
C LYS A 136 23.06 21.30 -21.51
N ALA A 137 23.26 20.83 -20.28
CA ALA A 137 22.20 20.79 -19.28
C ALA A 137 21.64 22.21 -19.05
N THR A 138 20.32 22.32 -18.97
CA THR A 138 19.67 23.61 -18.75
C THR A 138 19.80 24.03 -17.29
N ALA A 139 20.26 25.26 -17.07
CA ALA A 139 20.47 25.82 -15.73
C ALA A 139 20.37 27.35 -15.79
N TYR A 140 20.03 27.99 -14.67
CA TYR A 140 20.13 29.43 -14.60
C TYR A 140 21.59 29.88 -14.73
N ASP A 141 21.82 30.91 -15.54
CA ASP A 141 23.16 31.43 -15.84
C ASP A 141 23.72 32.36 -14.76
N ARG A 142 22.99 32.52 -13.65
CA ARG A 142 23.39 33.33 -12.48
C ARG A 142 23.63 34.81 -12.80
N LYS A 143 23.02 35.34 -13.87
CA LYS A 143 23.21 36.74 -14.32
C LYS A 143 23.04 37.77 -13.20
N CYS A 144 22.05 37.61 -12.33
CA CYS A 144 21.74 38.58 -11.28
C CYS A 144 22.59 38.43 -10.01
N ARG A 145 23.46 37.41 -9.92
CA ARG A 145 24.21 37.08 -8.70
C ARG A 145 25.22 38.17 -8.29
N GLY A 146 25.68 38.97 -9.26
CA GLY A 146 26.66 40.04 -9.08
C GLY A 146 26.08 41.45 -9.03
N ILE A 147 24.75 41.60 -8.98
CA ILE A 147 24.11 42.92 -8.77
C ILE A 147 24.47 43.37 -7.34
N SER A 148 24.86 44.64 -7.16
CA SER A 148 25.14 45.21 -5.84
C SER A 148 23.87 45.28 -4.99
N ALA A 149 24.02 45.31 -3.66
CA ALA A 149 22.86 45.46 -2.77
C ALA A 149 22.09 46.74 -3.07
N GLU A 150 22.82 47.85 -3.26
CA GLU A 150 22.28 49.17 -3.58
C GLU A 150 21.43 49.16 -4.88
N ASP A 151 21.95 48.59 -5.97
CA ASP A 151 21.22 48.50 -7.24
C ASP A 151 20.03 47.54 -7.12
N SER A 152 20.18 46.45 -6.34
CA SER A 152 19.11 45.49 -6.09
C SER A 152 17.95 46.13 -5.34
N ASP A 153 18.25 46.89 -4.29
CA ASP A 153 17.26 47.60 -3.47
C ASP A 153 16.58 48.71 -4.26
N ALA A 154 17.33 49.49 -5.05
CA ALA A 154 16.78 50.55 -5.89
C ALA A 154 15.78 50.00 -6.94
N ARG A 155 16.09 48.85 -7.57
CA ARG A 155 15.20 48.19 -8.53
C ARG A 155 13.96 47.58 -7.88
N ALA A 156 14.11 46.98 -6.69
CA ALA A 156 12.97 46.49 -5.93
C ALA A 156 12.06 47.64 -5.49
N ALA A 157 12.63 48.75 -5.00
CA ALA A 157 11.89 49.93 -4.57
C ALA A 157 11.17 50.66 -5.70
N SER A 158 11.67 50.56 -6.95
CA SER A 158 10.99 51.10 -8.13
C SER A 158 9.83 50.23 -8.62
N GLY A 159 9.56 49.09 -7.96
CA GLY A 159 8.48 48.17 -8.30
C GLY A 159 8.82 47.18 -9.42
N GLU A 160 10.10 47.04 -9.78
CA GLU A 160 10.51 46.03 -10.76
C GLU A 160 10.27 44.62 -10.21
N SER A 161 9.60 43.77 -10.98
CA SER A 161 9.32 42.39 -10.58
C SER A 161 10.59 41.57 -10.40
N PHE A 162 10.69 40.84 -9.30
CA PHE A 162 11.83 39.99 -9.00
C PHE A 162 11.42 38.67 -8.34
N THR A 163 12.34 37.72 -8.39
CA THR A 163 12.32 36.49 -7.59
C THR A 163 13.47 36.51 -6.60
N VAL A 164 13.38 35.81 -5.48
CA VAL A 164 14.52 35.60 -4.57
C VAL A 164 15.15 34.25 -4.91
N ARG A 165 16.46 34.23 -5.19
CA ARG A 165 17.20 33.01 -5.53
C ARG A 165 18.24 32.67 -4.47
N LEU A 166 18.42 31.37 -4.25
CA LEU A 166 19.50 30.82 -3.45
C LEU A 166 20.85 31.19 -4.06
N ARG A 167 21.78 31.70 -3.24
CA ARG A 167 23.19 31.87 -3.62
C ARG A 167 23.93 30.54 -3.40
N ALA A 168 23.66 29.55 -4.26
CA ALA A 168 24.20 28.19 -4.07
C ALA A 168 25.74 28.17 -4.09
N PRO A 169 26.40 27.36 -3.24
CA PRO A 169 27.85 27.18 -3.28
C PRO A 169 28.32 26.72 -4.67
N LEU A 170 29.43 27.27 -5.17
CA LEU A 170 29.93 26.95 -6.51
C LEU A 170 30.97 25.82 -6.52
N THR A 171 31.59 25.55 -5.38
CA THR A 171 32.68 24.58 -5.20
C THR A 171 32.42 23.71 -3.98
N GLY A 172 33.19 22.63 -3.87
CA GLY A 172 33.03 21.65 -2.81
C GLY A 172 31.92 20.62 -3.09
N ARG A 173 31.52 19.91 -2.04
CA ARG A 173 30.56 18.82 -2.10
C ARG A 173 29.61 18.91 -0.91
N THR A 174 28.36 18.57 -1.13
CA THR A 174 27.39 18.35 -0.05
C THR A 174 27.16 16.86 0.12
N GLN A 175 27.36 16.36 1.32
CA GLN A 175 27.11 14.98 1.70
C GLN A 175 25.71 14.86 2.29
N VAL A 176 24.99 13.81 1.90
CA VAL A 176 23.71 13.40 2.44
C VAL A 176 23.92 12.04 3.09
N ASP A 177 23.81 11.98 4.41
CA ASP A 177 23.78 10.73 5.15
C ASP A 177 22.30 10.32 5.28
N ASP A 178 21.84 9.46 4.36
CA ASP A 178 20.45 9.01 4.28
C ASP A 178 20.23 7.69 5.00
N LEU A 179 19.13 7.57 5.74
CA LEU A 179 18.79 6.37 6.51
C LEU A 179 18.48 5.14 5.63
N VAL A 180 18.09 5.34 4.36
CA VAL A 180 17.74 4.24 3.42
C VAL A 180 18.77 4.12 2.29
N CYS A 181 19.15 5.23 1.70
CA CYS A 181 20.09 5.27 0.58
C CYS A 181 21.56 5.16 1.02
N GLY A 182 21.85 5.30 2.31
CA GLY A 182 23.20 5.43 2.86
C GLY A 182 23.84 6.77 2.50
N ARG A 183 25.17 6.83 2.58
CA ARG A 183 25.93 8.05 2.28
C ARG A 183 25.97 8.32 0.77
N VAL A 184 25.42 9.47 0.36
CA VAL A 184 25.44 9.96 -1.02
C VAL A 184 26.09 11.35 -1.06
N SER A 185 26.90 11.64 -2.07
CA SER A 185 27.64 12.91 -2.15
C SER A 185 27.44 13.59 -3.50
N PHE A 186 27.14 14.89 -3.47
CA PHE A 186 26.81 15.71 -4.63
C PHE A 186 27.83 16.83 -4.81
N GLU A 187 28.21 17.13 -6.05
CA GLU A 187 29.08 18.27 -6.35
C GLU A 187 28.29 19.57 -6.33
N ASN A 188 28.77 20.58 -5.60
CA ASN A 188 28.05 21.84 -5.48
C ASN A 188 27.97 22.60 -6.82
N LYS A 189 28.91 22.35 -7.73
CA LYS A 189 28.92 22.97 -9.07
C LYS A 189 27.67 22.66 -9.90
N VAL A 190 27.00 21.53 -9.64
CA VAL A 190 25.76 21.14 -10.35
C VAL A 190 24.49 21.71 -9.69
N MET A 191 24.62 22.34 -8.51
CA MET A 191 23.50 22.95 -7.80
C MET A 191 23.14 24.29 -8.44
N ASP A 192 21.92 24.39 -8.96
CA ASP A 192 21.42 25.65 -9.52
C ASP A 192 21.02 26.66 -8.43
N ASP A 193 21.08 27.95 -8.76
CA ASP A 193 20.59 29.05 -7.92
C ASP A 193 19.06 29.10 -7.98
N GLN A 194 18.46 28.12 -7.29
CA GLN A 194 17.03 27.85 -7.27
C GLN A 194 16.24 29.05 -6.75
N VAL A 195 15.08 29.32 -7.36
CA VAL A 195 14.13 30.30 -6.82
C VAL A 195 13.61 29.80 -5.47
N LEU A 196 13.71 30.65 -4.44
CA LEU A 196 13.20 30.42 -3.08
C LEU A 196 11.85 31.12 -2.88
N LEU A 197 11.71 32.35 -3.39
CA LEU A 197 10.47 33.13 -3.37
C LEU A 197 10.14 33.57 -4.80
N LYS A 198 8.93 33.29 -5.25
CA LYS A 198 8.39 33.71 -6.54
C LYS A 198 8.05 35.21 -6.53
N SER A 199 7.85 35.79 -7.71
CA SER A 199 7.47 37.20 -7.85
C SER A 199 6.05 37.52 -7.38
N ASP A 200 5.20 36.51 -7.24
CA ASP A 200 3.87 36.62 -6.65
C ASP A 200 3.90 36.59 -5.10
N GLY A 201 5.10 36.52 -4.50
CA GLY A 201 5.31 36.49 -3.05
C GLY A 201 5.10 35.12 -2.40
N PHE A 202 4.75 34.08 -3.16
CA PHE A 202 4.66 32.71 -2.64
C PHE A 202 6.04 32.04 -2.64
N PRO A 203 6.34 31.18 -1.65
CA PRO A 203 7.58 30.41 -1.65
C PRO A 203 7.57 29.36 -2.76
N THR A 204 8.74 28.85 -3.08
CA THR A 204 8.86 27.55 -3.75
C THR A 204 8.95 26.43 -2.72
N TYR A 205 8.75 25.20 -3.19
CA TYR A 205 8.89 23.98 -2.41
C TYR A 205 10.14 23.96 -1.51
N HIS A 206 11.30 24.42 -2.01
CA HIS A 206 12.55 24.28 -1.27
C HIS A 206 12.62 25.17 -0.04
N LEU A 207 12.17 26.42 -0.14
CA LEU A 207 12.13 27.33 1.00
C LEU A 207 11.05 26.89 1.99
N ALA A 208 9.83 26.67 1.50
CA ALA A 208 8.69 26.32 2.36
C ALA A 208 8.95 25.03 3.14
N SER A 209 9.47 23.98 2.48
CA SER A 209 9.77 22.70 3.13
C SER A 209 10.81 22.84 4.25
N VAL A 210 11.89 23.61 4.07
CA VAL A 210 12.94 23.76 5.09
C VAL A 210 12.45 24.61 6.25
N VAL A 211 11.76 25.71 5.96
CA VAL A 211 11.20 26.60 6.98
C VAL A 211 10.18 25.87 7.84
N ASP A 212 9.23 25.16 7.22
CA ASP A 212 8.20 24.45 7.98
C ASP A 212 8.75 23.23 8.70
N ASP A 213 9.70 22.49 8.10
CA ASP A 213 10.32 21.36 8.79
C ASP A 213 11.09 21.86 10.04
N HIS A 214 11.69 23.06 10.00
CA HIS A 214 12.30 23.69 11.18
C HIS A 214 11.25 24.16 12.21
N ASP A 215 10.25 24.94 11.78
CA ASP A 215 9.21 25.51 12.65
C ASP A 215 8.39 24.42 13.36
N MET A 216 8.06 23.35 12.63
CA MET A 216 7.34 22.17 13.15
C MET A 216 8.24 21.19 13.91
N ARG A 217 9.54 21.51 14.02
CA ARG A 217 10.57 20.71 14.72
C ARG A 217 10.66 19.28 14.21
N ILE A 218 10.56 19.10 12.90
CA ILE A 218 10.67 17.79 12.26
C ILE A 218 12.06 17.23 12.53
N THR A 219 12.10 15.98 13.00
CA THR A 219 13.34 15.24 13.27
C THR A 219 13.71 14.30 12.13
N HIS A 220 12.70 13.81 11.40
CA HIS A 220 12.84 12.81 10.35
C HIS A 220 11.98 13.19 9.14
N VAL A 221 12.64 13.33 7.99
CA VAL A 221 11.99 13.55 6.70
C VAL A 221 12.02 12.25 5.90
N ILE A 222 10.90 11.52 5.93
CA ILE A 222 10.71 10.29 5.16
C ILE A 222 9.88 10.64 3.91
N ARG A 223 10.48 10.51 2.73
CA ARG A 223 9.87 10.91 1.43
C ARG A 223 10.35 10.03 0.28
N GLY A 224 9.74 10.14 -0.90
CA GLY A 224 10.17 9.39 -2.08
C GLY A 224 11.54 9.80 -2.62
N GLU A 225 12.28 8.85 -3.19
CA GLU A 225 13.64 9.05 -3.73
C GLU A 225 13.74 10.03 -4.90
N GLU A 226 12.63 10.40 -5.54
CA GLU A 226 12.63 11.47 -6.53
C GLU A 226 13.13 12.81 -5.96
N TRP A 227 13.03 13.00 -4.64
CA TRP A 227 13.48 14.18 -3.93
C TRP A 227 14.92 14.10 -3.42
N LEU A 228 15.62 12.97 -3.60
CA LEU A 228 17.00 12.79 -3.11
C LEU A 228 17.96 13.85 -3.70
N SER A 229 17.77 14.19 -4.98
CA SER A 229 18.56 15.23 -5.66
C SER A 229 18.28 16.66 -5.14
N SER A 230 17.20 16.85 -4.39
CA SER A 230 16.84 18.12 -3.75
C SER A 230 17.44 18.29 -2.35
N THR A 231 17.78 17.18 -1.68
CA THR A 231 18.33 17.19 -0.32
C THR A 231 19.59 18.03 -0.16
N PRO A 232 20.55 18.07 -1.11
CA PRO A 232 21.70 18.97 -1.02
C PRO A 232 21.31 20.45 -0.92
N LYS A 233 20.23 20.86 -1.59
CA LYS A 233 19.70 22.24 -1.52
C LYS A 233 19.11 22.51 -0.14
N HIS A 234 18.38 21.55 0.40
CA HIS A 234 17.79 21.64 1.75
C HIS A 234 18.88 21.73 2.82
N LEU A 235 19.90 20.87 2.79
CA LEU A 235 21.04 20.92 3.71
C LEU A 235 21.82 22.24 3.61
N THR A 236 21.95 22.77 2.39
CA THR A 236 22.54 24.11 2.18
C THR A 236 21.72 25.20 2.87
N LEU A 237 20.39 25.16 2.74
CA LEU A 237 19.50 26.11 3.41
C LEU A 237 19.58 26.00 4.93
N TYR A 238 19.51 24.78 5.50
CA TYR A 238 19.71 24.56 6.94
C TYR A 238 21.04 25.15 7.43
N SER A 239 22.12 24.91 6.69
CA SER A 239 23.44 25.48 7.00
C SER A 239 23.46 27.02 6.96
N MET A 240 22.83 27.62 5.95
CA MET A 240 22.72 29.08 5.81
C MET A 240 21.91 29.72 6.94
N PHE A 241 20.85 29.08 7.42
CA PHE A 241 20.10 29.54 8.57
C PHE A 241 20.79 29.23 9.92
N GLY A 242 21.87 28.45 9.93
CA GLY A 242 22.49 27.95 11.16
C GLY A 242 21.61 26.95 11.92
N TRP A 243 20.69 26.27 11.23
CA TRP A 243 19.76 25.31 11.81
C TRP A 243 20.29 23.88 11.71
N THR A 244 19.94 23.04 12.69
CA THR A 244 20.20 21.60 12.62
C THR A 244 19.21 20.94 11.66
N PRO A 245 19.66 20.21 10.63
CA PRO A 245 18.78 19.51 9.71
C PRO A 245 18.16 18.26 10.35
N PRO A 246 16.95 17.83 9.91
CA PRO A 246 16.42 16.51 10.25
C PRO A 246 17.25 15.41 9.61
N GLN A 247 17.07 14.18 10.09
CA GLN A 247 17.52 12.98 9.38
C GLN A 247 16.63 12.76 8.14
N PHE A 248 17.24 12.34 7.03
CA PHE A 248 16.52 12.08 5.78
C PHE A 248 16.45 10.58 5.50
N ALA A 249 15.33 10.15 4.95
CA ALA A 249 15.10 8.79 4.47
C ALA A 249 14.37 8.84 3.13
N HIS A 250 15.00 8.32 2.08
CA HIS A 250 14.44 8.33 0.73
C HIS A 250 13.92 6.94 0.33
N LEU A 251 12.60 6.80 0.25
CA LEU A 251 11.90 5.57 -0.09
C LEU A 251 12.02 5.28 -1.60
N PRO A 252 12.34 4.05 -2.00
CA PRO A 252 12.53 3.70 -3.41
C PRO A 252 11.23 3.79 -4.21
N LEU A 253 11.31 4.02 -5.51
CA LEU A 253 10.13 4.09 -6.37
C LEU A 253 9.31 2.80 -6.33
N LEU A 254 7.98 2.96 -6.44
CA LEU A 254 7.09 1.84 -6.73
C LEU A 254 7.14 1.51 -8.22
N LEU A 255 7.19 0.22 -8.52
CA LEU A 255 7.31 -0.32 -9.86
C LEU A 255 6.08 -1.17 -10.21
N ASN A 256 5.75 -1.22 -11.49
CA ASN A 256 4.82 -2.20 -12.05
C ASN A 256 5.44 -3.60 -12.04
N THR A 257 4.65 -4.63 -12.32
CA THR A 257 5.12 -6.03 -12.46
C THR A 257 6.18 -6.21 -13.54
N ASP A 258 6.15 -5.38 -14.60
CA ASP A 258 7.17 -5.31 -15.65
C ASP A 258 8.42 -4.49 -15.27
N ARG A 259 8.50 -4.01 -14.02
CA ARG A 259 9.54 -3.14 -13.44
C ARG A 259 9.62 -1.72 -14.01
N SER A 260 8.68 -1.32 -14.86
CA SER A 260 8.53 0.10 -15.22
C SER A 260 8.03 0.92 -14.03
N LYS A 261 8.26 2.23 -14.05
CA LYS A 261 7.83 3.12 -12.97
C LYS A 261 6.29 3.15 -12.88
N LEU A 262 5.75 2.92 -11.69
CA LEU A 262 4.30 3.06 -11.44
C LEU A 262 3.87 4.51 -11.73
N SER A 263 2.91 4.67 -12.63
CA SER A 263 2.44 5.99 -13.06
C SER A 263 1.39 6.54 -12.07
N LYS A 264 1.39 7.85 -11.85
CA LYS A 264 0.37 8.56 -11.05
C LYS A 264 -0.96 8.76 -11.79
N ARG A 265 -1.05 8.34 -13.07
CA ARG A 265 -2.17 8.66 -13.98
C ARG A 265 -3.09 7.48 -14.26
N ASN A 266 -2.72 6.28 -13.83
CA ASN A 266 -3.61 5.13 -13.94
C ASN A 266 -4.60 5.25 -12.77
N ALA A 267 -5.90 5.22 -13.11
CA ALA A 267 -7.01 5.05 -12.17
C ALA A 267 -6.66 3.99 -11.10
N ASP A 268 -6.08 2.86 -11.54
CA ASP A 268 -5.56 1.74 -10.74
C ASP A 268 -4.59 2.09 -9.59
N SER A 269 -4.07 3.33 -9.52
CA SER A 269 -3.14 3.78 -8.47
C SER A 269 -3.79 4.51 -7.30
N ALA A 270 -5.06 4.91 -7.44
CA ALA A 270 -5.81 5.56 -6.38
C ALA A 270 -6.26 4.54 -5.33
N VAL A 271 -6.03 4.84 -4.06
CA VAL A 271 -6.33 3.89 -2.98
C VAL A 271 -7.84 3.70 -2.79
N THR A 272 -8.64 4.72 -3.10
CA THR A 272 -10.11 4.64 -3.10
C THR A 272 -10.64 3.56 -4.04
N GLU A 273 -9.95 3.34 -5.16
CA GLU A 273 -10.32 2.27 -6.09
C GLU A 273 -10.05 0.90 -5.52
N LEU A 274 -9.03 0.70 -4.66
CA LEU A 274 -8.77 -0.54 -3.93
C LEU A 274 -9.79 -0.80 -2.81
N LEU A 275 -10.39 0.26 -2.27
CA LEU A 275 -11.47 0.15 -1.28
C LEU A 275 -12.82 -0.21 -1.92
N GLY A 276 -12.95 -0.09 -3.25
CA GLY A 276 -14.22 -0.31 -3.95
C GLY A 276 -15.13 0.93 -4.02
N ASP A 277 -14.62 2.13 -3.70
CA ASP A 277 -15.39 3.36 -3.76
C ASP A 277 -15.86 3.67 -5.19
N GLY A 278 -16.96 4.40 -5.33
CA GLY A 278 -17.47 4.82 -6.64
C GLY A 278 -17.99 3.67 -7.52
N GLY A 279 -18.25 2.49 -6.93
CA GLY A 279 -18.71 1.30 -7.65
C GLY A 279 -17.56 0.41 -8.17
N ALA A 280 -16.34 0.59 -7.66
CA ALA A 280 -15.16 -0.13 -8.14
C ALA A 280 -15.13 -1.64 -7.77
N ALA A 281 -14.55 -2.40 -8.70
CA ALA A 281 -14.29 -3.84 -8.71
C ALA A 281 -13.51 -4.47 -7.55
N SER A 282 -12.92 -3.72 -6.61
CA SER A 282 -11.90 -4.25 -5.71
C SER A 282 -12.42 -4.58 -4.30
N GLY A 283 -12.75 -3.67 -3.38
CA GLY A 283 -13.36 -4.00 -2.07
C GLY A 283 -12.41 -4.61 -1.02
N TYR A 284 -11.14 -4.23 -1.04
CA TYR A 284 -10.15 -4.65 -0.04
C TYR A 284 -10.33 -3.91 1.30
N SER A 285 -10.00 -4.56 2.41
CA SER A 285 -10.02 -3.90 3.73
C SER A 285 -8.87 -2.89 3.87
N THR A 286 -9.07 -1.87 4.70
CA THR A 286 -8.04 -0.85 4.96
C THR A 286 -6.77 -1.48 5.52
N MET A 287 -6.89 -2.42 6.47
CA MET A 287 -5.74 -3.12 7.05
C MET A 287 -4.99 -4.02 6.05
N ALA A 288 -5.69 -4.69 5.13
CA ALA A 288 -5.02 -5.48 4.09
C ALA A 288 -4.18 -4.59 3.16
N ILE A 289 -4.72 -3.43 2.79
CA ILE A 289 -3.99 -2.43 1.98
C ILE A 289 -2.81 -1.87 2.77
N LEU A 290 -2.97 -1.51 4.05
CA LEU A 290 -1.86 -0.98 4.88
C LEU A 290 -0.75 -2.00 5.05
N ASN A 291 -1.10 -3.24 5.34
CA ASN A 291 -0.15 -4.33 5.44
C ASN A 291 0.59 -4.54 4.12
N PHE A 292 -0.12 -4.56 2.98
CA PHE A 292 0.50 -4.66 1.66
C PHE A 292 1.47 -3.50 1.41
N VAL A 293 1.01 -2.27 1.64
CA VAL A 293 1.79 -1.04 1.43
C VAL A 293 3.02 -0.97 2.33
N ALA A 294 2.93 -1.44 3.58
CA ALA A 294 4.07 -1.54 4.48
C ALA A 294 5.18 -2.42 3.90
N LEU A 295 4.80 -3.54 3.27
CA LEU A 295 5.73 -4.50 2.67
C LEU A 295 6.34 -4.02 1.34
N LEU A 296 5.84 -2.91 0.77
CA LEU A 296 6.38 -2.29 -0.45
C LEU A 296 7.65 -1.46 -0.18
N GLY A 297 8.72 -2.13 0.21
CA GLY A 297 10.02 -1.52 0.49
C GLY A 297 10.51 -1.74 1.92
N TRP A 298 9.86 -2.62 2.69
CA TRP A 298 10.28 -3.04 4.03
C TRP A 298 9.93 -4.53 4.24
N SER A 299 10.74 -5.24 5.04
CA SER A 299 10.53 -6.66 5.33
C SER A 299 10.63 -6.94 6.83
N PRO A 300 9.63 -7.63 7.44
CA PRO A 300 9.67 -8.05 8.83
C PRO A 300 10.79 -9.05 9.10
N ALA A 301 11.12 -9.93 8.15
CA ALA A 301 12.19 -10.91 8.32
C ALA A 301 13.57 -10.25 8.47
N GLN A 302 13.84 -9.18 7.72
CA GLN A 302 15.05 -8.38 7.92
C GLN A 302 15.07 -7.73 9.30
N ALA A 303 13.92 -7.23 9.77
CA ALA A 303 13.80 -6.67 11.11
C ALA A 303 13.99 -7.71 12.23
N ALA A 304 13.41 -8.89 12.09
CA ALA A 304 13.53 -9.99 13.04
C ALA A 304 14.96 -10.57 13.07
N MET A 305 15.58 -10.77 11.90
CA MET A 305 16.98 -11.22 11.82
C MET A 305 17.95 -10.20 12.39
N ALA A 306 17.74 -8.90 12.15
CA ALA A 306 18.55 -7.84 12.74
C ALA A 306 18.35 -7.73 14.26
N ALA A 307 17.11 -7.86 14.75
CA ALA A 307 16.82 -7.92 16.18
C ALA A 307 17.50 -9.14 16.85
N ALA A 308 17.48 -10.30 16.20
CA ALA A 308 18.20 -11.48 16.66
C ALA A 308 19.73 -11.27 16.66
N ALA A 309 20.29 -10.68 15.60
CA ALA A 309 21.71 -10.35 15.52
C ALA A 309 22.14 -9.34 16.62
N ALA A 310 21.35 -8.29 16.84
CA ALA A 310 21.62 -7.29 17.89
C ALA A 310 21.53 -7.89 19.32
N SER A 311 20.74 -8.95 19.51
CA SER A 311 20.68 -9.68 20.78
C SER A 311 21.89 -10.62 21.00
N LEU A 312 22.56 -11.02 19.93
CA LEU A 312 23.74 -11.90 19.95
C LEU A 312 25.06 -11.13 20.17
N ASP A 313 25.09 -9.82 19.95
CA ASP A 313 26.25 -8.93 20.21
C ASP A 313 26.56 -8.72 21.71
N SER A 314 26.03 -9.58 22.59
CA SER A 314 26.39 -9.65 24.02
C SER A 314 27.32 -10.82 24.37
N ASN A 315 27.76 -11.63 23.41
CA ASN A 315 28.75 -12.69 23.64
C ASN A 315 29.82 -12.76 22.54
N GLU A 316 31.08 -12.67 22.97
CA GLU A 316 32.29 -12.74 22.16
C GLU A 316 32.37 -14.01 21.30
N ASN A 317 32.60 -13.82 19.99
CA ASN A 317 33.47 -14.56 19.05
C ASN A 317 32.83 -14.60 17.66
N ALA A 318 32.95 -13.48 16.94
CA ALA A 318 32.56 -13.36 15.54
C ALA A 318 33.78 -13.65 14.64
N ASP A 319 34.03 -14.93 14.36
CA ASP A 319 34.81 -15.35 13.19
C ASP A 319 34.16 -16.59 12.57
N GLY A 320 33.45 -16.33 11.47
CA GLY A 320 32.92 -17.38 10.59
C GLY A 320 31.41 -17.49 10.58
N ILE A 321 30.71 -16.55 9.94
CA ILE A 321 29.53 -16.75 9.05
C ILE A 321 29.32 -15.39 8.35
N VAL A 322 30.04 -15.12 7.25
CA VAL A 322 29.61 -14.09 6.28
C VAL A 322 30.10 -14.50 4.89
N GLN A 323 29.54 -15.54 4.27
CA GLN A 323 29.62 -15.72 2.81
C GLN A 323 28.43 -16.53 2.25
N ASP A 324 27.20 -16.08 2.49
CA ASP A 324 26.15 -16.24 1.47
C ASP A 324 25.05 -15.19 1.67
N LYS A 325 24.91 -14.29 0.69
CA LYS A 325 23.93 -13.19 0.65
C LYS A 325 22.91 -13.38 -0.49
N SER A 326 22.81 -14.59 -1.05
CA SER A 326 21.95 -14.91 -2.19
C SER A 326 20.45 -14.71 -1.91
N TRP A 327 20.01 -14.77 -0.64
CA TRP A 327 18.62 -14.53 -0.24
C TRP A 327 18.21 -13.03 -0.19
N LEU A 328 19.16 -12.09 -0.28
CA LEU A 328 18.89 -10.64 -0.38
C LEU A 328 18.48 -10.19 -1.80
N ALA A 329 18.51 -11.10 -2.77
CA ALA A 329 18.38 -10.74 -4.19
C ALA A 329 16.95 -10.74 -4.72
N ASN A 330 16.04 -11.57 -4.22
CA ASN A 330 14.73 -11.80 -4.85
C ASN A 330 13.59 -11.78 -3.83
N PHE A 331 12.87 -10.67 -3.76
CA PHE A 331 11.48 -10.68 -3.27
C PHE A 331 10.62 -9.91 -4.29
N ALA A 332 10.60 -10.47 -5.50
CA ALA A 332 9.46 -10.35 -6.41
C ALA A 332 8.52 -11.56 -6.26
N GLU A 333 8.82 -12.48 -5.34
CA GLU A 333 8.08 -13.71 -5.07
C GLU A 333 7.90 -13.83 -3.55
N ALA A 334 6.69 -14.16 -3.09
CA ALA A 334 6.37 -14.33 -1.68
C ALA A 334 7.29 -15.40 -1.05
N PRO A 335 7.83 -15.19 0.17
CA PRO A 335 8.78 -16.13 0.80
C PRO A 335 8.29 -17.57 0.76
N GLU A 336 9.21 -18.50 0.51
CA GLU A 336 8.97 -19.94 0.58
C GLU A 336 9.00 -20.41 2.05
N GLY A 337 7.94 -21.08 2.48
CA GLY A 337 7.75 -21.56 3.86
C GLY A 337 6.60 -20.84 4.58
N ASP A 338 5.76 -21.60 5.27
CA ASP A 338 4.55 -21.10 5.93
C ASP A 338 4.88 -20.07 7.03
N ASP A 339 5.94 -20.29 7.82
CA ASP A 339 6.35 -19.40 8.92
C ASP A 339 6.77 -18.00 8.44
N ALA A 340 7.48 -17.93 7.31
CA ALA A 340 7.91 -16.65 6.74
C ALA A 340 6.71 -15.84 6.21
N ARG A 341 5.71 -16.51 5.64
CA ARG A 341 4.48 -15.86 5.17
C ARG A 341 3.59 -15.39 6.33
N GLU A 342 3.54 -16.14 7.41
CA GLU A 342 2.82 -15.74 8.63
C GLU A 342 3.39 -14.46 9.24
N SER A 343 4.72 -14.31 9.27
CA SER A 343 5.38 -13.09 9.78
C SER A 343 5.08 -11.80 8.99
N MET A 344 4.45 -11.92 7.82
CA MET A 344 4.08 -10.78 6.97
C MET A 344 2.68 -10.25 7.24
N ILE A 345 1.91 -10.91 8.11
CA ILE A 345 0.49 -10.59 8.34
C ILE A 345 0.36 -9.76 9.62
N PHE A 346 -0.07 -8.51 9.46
CA PHE A 346 -0.34 -7.58 10.55
C PHE A 346 -1.81 -7.22 10.58
N THR A 347 -2.49 -7.53 11.68
CA THR A 347 -3.95 -7.38 11.81
C THR A 347 -4.39 -5.98 12.26
N ASP A 348 -3.45 -5.19 12.77
CA ASP A 348 -3.70 -3.85 13.30
C ASP A 348 -2.46 -2.95 13.12
N LEU A 349 -2.65 -1.63 13.25
CA LEU A 349 -1.57 -0.65 13.12
C LEU A 349 -0.55 -0.71 14.26
N GLU A 350 -0.94 -1.21 15.44
CA GLU A 350 -0.08 -1.25 16.62
C GLU A 350 1.01 -2.31 16.47
N SER A 351 0.62 -3.54 16.11
CA SER A 351 1.54 -4.64 15.78
C SER A 351 2.45 -4.28 14.61
N LEU A 352 1.91 -3.62 13.58
CA LEU A 352 2.70 -3.14 12.45
C LEU A 352 3.72 -2.06 12.88
N ALA A 353 3.32 -1.10 13.72
CA ALA A 353 4.21 -0.05 14.21
C ALA A 353 5.32 -0.62 15.13
N SER A 354 4.97 -1.60 15.97
CA SER A 354 5.91 -2.29 16.85
C SER A 354 7.00 -3.00 16.05
N ALA A 355 6.63 -3.68 14.96
CA ALA A 355 7.56 -4.40 14.10
C ALA A 355 8.35 -3.49 13.14
N PHE A 356 7.74 -2.40 12.68
CA PHE A 356 8.29 -1.53 11.65
C PHE A 356 9.67 -1.00 12.02
N ASP A 357 10.61 -0.94 11.08
CA ASP A 357 11.88 -0.28 11.30
C ASP A 357 12.40 0.32 10.01
N LEU A 358 12.62 1.63 10.03
CA LEU A 358 13.09 2.37 8.88
C LEU A 358 14.51 1.93 8.46
N ALA A 359 15.34 1.44 9.38
CA ALA A 359 16.67 0.92 9.08
C ALA A 359 16.62 -0.36 8.20
N HIS A 360 15.48 -1.06 8.19
CA HIS A 360 15.23 -2.25 7.36
C HIS A 360 14.43 -1.93 6.10
N ALA A 361 14.26 -0.65 5.76
CA ALA A 361 13.73 -0.28 4.46
C ALA A 361 14.78 -0.54 3.37
N THR A 362 14.35 -1.15 2.27
CA THR A 362 15.24 -1.45 1.13
C THR A 362 15.40 -0.25 0.22
N ARG A 363 16.55 -0.17 -0.45
CA ARG A 363 16.81 0.80 -1.53
C ARG A 363 16.33 0.29 -2.90
N LYS A 364 15.97 -0.98 -3.03
CA LYS A 364 15.48 -1.55 -4.29
C LYS A 364 14.05 -1.09 -4.55
N GLY A 365 13.74 -0.78 -5.81
CA GLY A 365 12.36 -0.49 -6.23
C GLY A 365 11.42 -1.62 -5.84
N ALA A 366 10.27 -1.27 -5.28
CA ALA A 366 9.28 -2.23 -4.80
C ALA A 366 8.22 -2.47 -5.87
N VAL A 367 8.06 -3.73 -6.29
CA VAL A 367 7.06 -4.13 -7.28
C VAL A 367 5.69 -4.18 -6.61
N VAL A 368 4.73 -3.48 -7.19
CA VAL A 368 3.32 -3.56 -6.80
C VAL A 368 2.71 -4.78 -7.48
N ASP A 369 2.57 -5.86 -6.72
CA ASP A 369 1.99 -7.12 -7.17
C ASP A 369 0.52 -7.25 -6.71
N PRO A 370 -0.46 -7.16 -7.62
CA PRO A 370 -1.87 -7.33 -7.29
C PRO A 370 -2.21 -8.71 -6.73
N ASP A 371 -1.53 -9.77 -7.18
CA ASP A 371 -1.79 -11.15 -6.71
C ASP A 371 -1.34 -11.30 -5.25
N PHE A 372 -0.24 -10.64 -4.88
CA PHE A 372 0.20 -10.58 -3.50
C PHE A 372 -0.79 -9.82 -2.59
N LEU A 373 -1.31 -8.66 -3.04
CA LEU A 373 -2.37 -7.95 -2.31
C LEU A 373 -3.62 -8.83 -2.17
N HIS A 374 -4.01 -9.53 -3.23
CA HIS A 374 -5.17 -10.43 -3.22
C HIS A 374 -4.98 -11.54 -2.19
N TRP A 375 -3.86 -12.25 -2.23
CA TRP A 375 -3.50 -13.28 -1.25
C TRP A 375 -3.52 -12.74 0.18
N LEU A 376 -2.88 -11.59 0.42
CA LEU A 376 -2.78 -10.98 1.75
C LEU A 376 -4.17 -10.58 2.27
N SER A 377 -5.03 -10.02 1.41
CA SER A 377 -6.40 -9.72 1.77
C SER A 377 -7.18 -10.96 2.22
N GLY A 378 -6.98 -12.11 1.55
CA GLY A 378 -7.56 -13.37 2.01
C GLY A 378 -7.06 -13.78 3.41
N GLN A 379 -5.80 -13.52 3.74
CA GLN A 379 -5.28 -13.78 5.09
C GLN A 379 -5.95 -12.91 6.15
N HIS A 380 -6.25 -11.66 5.81
CA HIS A 380 -7.00 -10.74 6.67
C HIS A 380 -8.44 -11.19 6.85
N VAL A 381 -9.14 -11.56 5.77
CA VAL A 381 -10.52 -12.08 5.84
C VAL A 381 -10.60 -13.32 6.74
N ARG A 382 -9.66 -14.25 6.61
CA ARG A 382 -9.61 -15.48 7.42
C ARG A 382 -9.41 -15.23 8.92
N ARG A 383 -8.87 -14.06 9.30
CA ARG A 383 -8.58 -13.68 10.69
C ARG A 383 -9.64 -12.76 11.30
N GLN A 384 -10.65 -12.37 10.53
CA GLN A 384 -11.78 -11.61 11.09
C GLN A 384 -12.59 -12.48 12.04
N ASP A 385 -13.27 -11.82 12.97
CA ASP A 385 -14.17 -12.51 13.88
C ASP A 385 -15.36 -13.12 13.10
N ARG A 386 -15.77 -14.31 13.54
CA ARG A 386 -16.76 -15.11 12.81
C ARG A 386 -18.14 -14.46 12.84
N ALA A 387 -18.48 -13.75 13.91
CA ALA A 387 -19.76 -13.05 14.03
C ALA A 387 -19.89 -11.94 12.97
N SER A 388 -18.86 -11.11 12.79
CA SER A 388 -18.81 -10.07 11.75
C SER A 388 -18.88 -10.66 10.35
N LEU A 389 -18.21 -11.79 10.09
CA LEU A 389 -18.29 -12.45 8.78
C LEU A 389 -19.69 -13.00 8.50
N ILE A 390 -20.37 -13.56 9.51
CA ILE A 390 -21.75 -14.02 9.40
C ILE A 390 -22.70 -12.84 9.18
N GLU A 391 -22.55 -11.74 9.91
CA GLU A 391 -23.35 -10.52 9.71
C GLU A 391 -23.14 -9.93 8.31
N ALA A 392 -21.89 -9.83 7.86
CA ALA A 392 -21.54 -9.39 6.51
C ALA A 392 -22.19 -10.30 5.46
N LEU A 393 -22.11 -11.61 5.61
CA LEU A 393 -22.77 -12.56 4.72
C LEU A 393 -24.30 -12.34 4.72
N ARG A 394 -24.94 -12.26 5.89
CA ARG A 394 -26.39 -12.01 6.02
C ARG A 394 -26.83 -10.75 5.28
N SER A 395 -26.06 -9.66 5.37
CA SER A 395 -26.37 -8.39 4.71
C SER A 395 -26.15 -8.40 3.18
N GLN A 396 -25.27 -9.27 2.68
CA GLN A 396 -24.99 -9.41 1.25
C GLN A 396 -25.93 -10.39 0.54
N LEU A 397 -26.57 -11.30 1.28
CA LEU A 397 -27.53 -12.22 0.71
C LEU A 397 -28.78 -11.45 0.25
N GLY A 398 -29.19 -11.65 -1.00
CA GLY A 398 -30.38 -11.03 -1.59
C GLY A 398 -31.72 -11.65 -1.15
N TRP A 399 -31.75 -12.37 -0.03
CA TRP A 399 -32.93 -13.08 0.48
C TRP A 399 -32.96 -13.09 2.01
N ASP A 400 -34.09 -13.54 2.56
CA ASP A 400 -34.33 -13.60 4.00
C ASP A 400 -33.33 -14.50 4.74
N SER A 401 -32.50 -13.88 5.56
CA SER A 401 -31.47 -14.55 6.36
C SER A 401 -31.99 -15.13 7.69
N SER A 402 -33.27 -14.96 8.02
CA SER A 402 -33.90 -15.62 9.17
C SER A 402 -34.05 -17.15 8.99
N SER A 403 -33.87 -17.63 7.76
CA SER A 403 -34.04 -19.03 7.37
C SER A 403 -32.91 -19.97 7.81
N PHE A 404 -31.81 -19.43 8.34
CA PHE A 404 -30.66 -20.22 8.80
C PHE A 404 -30.07 -19.70 10.12
N SER A 405 -29.47 -20.61 10.88
CA SER A 405 -28.81 -20.30 12.16
C SER A 405 -27.36 -19.86 11.95
N ASP A 406 -26.78 -19.22 12.97
CA ASP A 406 -25.37 -18.83 12.95
C ASP A 406 -24.44 -20.03 12.93
N GLU A 407 -24.83 -21.14 13.58
CA GLU A 407 -24.07 -22.40 13.54
C GLU A 407 -23.98 -22.96 12.11
N TYR A 408 -25.07 -22.88 11.35
CA TYR A 408 -25.06 -23.29 9.94
C TYR A 408 -24.16 -22.37 9.11
N ALA A 409 -24.26 -21.06 9.31
CA ALA A 409 -23.42 -20.09 8.61
C ALA A 409 -21.93 -20.31 8.91
N ASP A 410 -21.57 -20.58 10.17
CA ASP A 410 -20.20 -20.86 10.60
C ASP A 410 -19.63 -22.12 9.92
N GLN A 411 -20.41 -23.20 9.83
CA GLN A 411 -20.03 -24.41 9.09
C GLN A 411 -19.81 -24.14 7.60
N VAL A 412 -20.62 -23.28 6.99
CA VAL A 412 -20.41 -22.85 5.60
C VAL A 412 -19.11 -22.07 5.47
N LEU A 413 -18.82 -21.14 6.41
CA LEU A 413 -17.58 -20.37 6.42
C LEU A 413 -16.35 -21.28 6.48
N ASP A 414 -16.33 -22.32 7.31
CA ASP A 414 -15.21 -23.30 7.34
C ASP A 414 -14.88 -23.88 5.96
N LEU A 415 -15.90 -24.12 5.15
CA LEU A 415 -15.73 -24.73 3.85
C LEU A 415 -15.26 -23.74 2.77
N ILE A 416 -15.65 -22.46 2.89
CA ILE A 416 -15.46 -21.48 1.81
C ILE A 416 -14.36 -20.45 2.08
N LEU A 417 -14.01 -20.15 3.33
CA LEU A 417 -13.22 -18.95 3.67
C LEU A 417 -11.82 -18.92 3.03
N PHE A 418 -11.24 -20.08 2.73
CA PHE A 418 -9.99 -20.19 1.97
C PHE A 418 -10.07 -19.69 0.52
N ARG A 419 -11.28 -19.54 -0.02
CA ARG A 419 -11.56 -19.04 -1.38
C ARG A 419 -12.06 -17.60 -1.38
N VAL A 420 -12.23 -17.01 -0.20
CA VAL A 420 -12.73 -15.65 -0.04
C VAL A 420 -11.54 -14.75 0.25
N PHE A 421 -11.27 -13.83 -0.67
CA PHE A 421 -10.17 -12.87 -0.54
C PHE A 421 -10.65 -11.51 -0.07
N ARG A 422 -11.95 -11.24 -0.16
CA ARG A 422 -12.58 -9.97 0.20
C ARG A 422 -13.94 -10.24 0.82
N VAL A 423 -14.27 -9.53 1.89
CA VAL A 423 -15.53 -9.74 2.63
C VAL A 423 -16.75 -9.57 1.72
N ARG A 424 -16.71 -8.63 0.79
CA ARG A 424 -17.83 -8.40 -0.14
C ARG A 424 -18.06 -9.53 -1.15
N ASP A 425 -17.08 -10.40 -1.36
CA ASP A 425 -17.21 -11.55 -2.27
C ASP A 425 -17.76 -12.78 -1.53
N LEU A 426 -18.08 -12.67 -0.22
CA LEU A 426 -18.63 -13.77 0.56
C LEU A 426 -19.88 -14.33 -0.11
N HIS A 427 -20.81 -13.47 -0.51
CA HIS A 427 -22.05 -13.91 -1.16
C HIS A 427 -21.80 -14.67 -2.47
N GLU A 428 -20.84 -14.25 -3.31
CA GLU A 428 -20.55 -14.92 -4.59
C GLU A 428 -20.16 -16.39 -4.39
N VAL A 429 -19.38 -16.66 -3.34
CA VAL A 429 -18.92 -18.02 -3.02
C VAL A 429 -19.95 -18.81 -2.22
N ALA A 430 -20.75 -18.12 -1.39
CA ALA A 430 -21.61 -18.74 -0.38
C ALA A 430 -23.08 -18.87 -0.78
N ALA A 431 -23.59 -18.05 -1.70
CA ALA A 431 -25.02 -17.87 -1.96
C ALA A 431 -25.76 -19.21 -2.19
N HIS A 432 -25.17 -20.15 -2.92
CA HIS A 432 -25.81 -21.44 -3.18
C HIS A 432 -26.12 -22.26 -1.91
N PHE A 433 -25.44 -22.04 -0.77
CA PHE A 433 -25.79 -22.66 0.52
C PHE A 433 -27.05 -22.07 1.16
N PHE A 434 -27.35 -20.81 0.88
CA PHE A 434 -28.42 -20.08 1.55
C PHE A 434 -29.65 -19.85 0.68
N ALA A 435 -29.63 -20.28 -0.60
CA ALA A 435 -30.80 -20.21 -1.46
C ALA A 435 -32.02 -20.87 -0.77
N PRO A 436 -33.17 -20.16 -0.66
CA PRO A 436 -34.33 -20.63 0.08
C PRO A 436 -34.78 -22.06 -0.30
N PRO A 437 -35.24 -22.87 0.66
CA PRO A 437 -35.86 -24.16 0.36
C PRO A 437 -37.02 -24.02 -0.64
N GLY A 438 -37.19 -24.99 -1.55
CA GLY A 438 -38.25 -24.91 -2.56
C GLY A 438 -37.97 -23.93 -3.71
N ARG A 439 -36.77 -23.33 -3.74
CA ARG A 439 -36.34 -22.37 -4.77
C ARG A 439 -35.05 -22.82 -5.49
N PRO A 440 -35.02 -24.04 -6.09
CA PRO A 440 -33.82 -24.56 -6.74
C PRO A 440 -33.36 -23.69 -7.94
N GLU A 441 -34.24 -22.86 -8.50
CA GLU A 441 -33.93 -21.92 -9.59
C GLU A 441 -32.94 -20.84 -9.17
N LEU A 442 -32.92 -20.44 -7.88
CA LEU A 442 -32.09 -19.34 -7.37
C LEU A 442 -30.59 -19.70 -7.26
N VAL A 443 -30.25 -20.95 -7.54
CA VAL A 443 -28.85 -21.42 -7.58
C VAL A 443 -28.20 -21.06 -8.93
N PHE A 444 -28.99 -20.86 -9.98
CA PHE A 444 -28.52 -20.46 -11.31
C PHE A 444 -28.60 -18.94 -11.42
N GLN A 445 -27.66 -18.23 -10.77
CA GLN A 445 -27.74 -16.78 -10.56
C GLN A 445 -27.34 -15.93 -11.78
N ASP A 446 -27.13 -16.51 -12.95
CA ASP A 446 -26.79 -15.75 -14.16
C ASP A 446 -27.16 -16.55 -15.41
N ASP A 447 -27.86 -15.92 -16.37
CA ASP A 447 -28.12 -16.44 -17.72
C ASP A 447 -26.82 -16.72 -18.52
N LYS A 448 -25.65 -16.41 -17.93
CA LYS A 448 -24.31 -16.49 -18.51
C LYS A 448 -23.48 -17.67 -18.02
N VAL A 449 -23.94 -18.49 -17.06
CA VAL A 449 -23.19 -19.70 -16.72
C VAL A 449 -23.40 -20.74 -17.82
N SER A 450 -22.43 -20.85 -18.72
CA SER A 450 -22.27 -21.98 -19.62
C SER A 450 -22.48 -23.26 -18.81
N SER A 451 -23.58 -23.95 -19.09
CA SER A 451 -23.77 -25.28 -18.55
C SER A 451 -22.60 -26.16 -19.02
N PRO A 452 -22.24 -27.24 -18.32
CA PRO A 452 -21.23 -28.18 -18.81
C PRO A 452 -21.51 -28.69 -20.23
N GLN A 453 -22.74 -28.58 -20.73
CA GLN A 453 -23.14 -28.93 -22.10
C GLN A 453 -22.53 -28.01 -23.17
N ASP A 454 -22.13 -26.80 -22.78
CA ASP A 454 -21.58 -25.78 -23.69
C ASP A 454 -20.05 -25.91 -23.86
N SER A 455 -19.40 -26.80 -23.10
CA SER A 455 -17.93 -26.92 -23.11
C SER A 455 -17.34 -28.31 -22.78
N VAL A 456 -18.04 -29.22 -22.08
CA VAL A 456 -17.40 -30.43 -21.51
C VAL A 456 -18.24 -31.73 -21.60
N ALA A 457 -19.54 -31.76 -21.29
CA ALA A 457 -20.33 -32.99 -21.15
C ALA A 457 -21.43 -33.14 -22.23
N PRO A 458 -21.55 -34.28 -22.94
CA PRO A 458 -22.68 -34.52 -23.84
C PRO A 458 -24.03 -34.44 -23.10
N LYS A 459 -25.05 -33.84 -23.74
CA LYS A 459 -26.39 -33.63 -23.14
C LYS A 459 -26.97 -34.92 -22.55
N GLU A 460 -26.85 -36.05 -23.25
CA GLU A 460 -27.36 -37.34 -22.77
C GLU A 460 -26.62 -37.83 -21.52
N THR A 461 -25.31 -37.60 -21.45
CA THR A 461 -24.49 -37.98 -20.28
C THR A 461 -24.86 -37.11 -19.08
N MET A 462 -25.13 -35.82 -19.31
CA MET A 462 -25.54 -34.89 -18.26
C MET A 462 -26.92 -35.25 -17.70
N LEU A 463 -27.92 -35.46 -18.56
CA LEU A 463 -29.27 -35.87 -18.12
C LEU A 463 -29.23 -37.15 -17.28
N LEU A 464 -28.45 -38.14 -17.73
CA LEU A 464 -28.30 -39.40 -17.02
C LEU A 464 -27.52 -39.24 -15.71
N ALA A 465 -26.49 -38.38 -15.67
CA ALA A 465 -25.76 -38.08 -14.44
C ALA A 465 -26.64 -37.42 -13.38
N LEU A 466 -27.57 -36.55 -13.78
CA LEU A 466 -28.52 -35.91 -12.88
C LEU A 466 -29.58 -36.89 -12.38
N GLU A 467 -30.10 -37.75 -13.25
CA GLU A 467 -31.07 -38.79 -12.90
C GLU A 467 -30.49 -39.82 -11.92
N VAL A 468 -29.39 -40.46 -12.31
CA VAL A 468 -28.70 -41.45 -11.48
C VAL A 468 -28.15 -40.77 -10.22
N GLY A 469 -27.68 -39.53 -10.32
CA GLY A 469 -27.22 -38.76 -9.17
C GLY A 469 -28.32 -38.57 -8.13
N ALA A 470 -29.53 -38.19 -8.55
CA ALA A 470 -30.66 -38.01 -7.66
C ALA A 470 -31.05 -39.33 -6.97
N GLU A 471 -31.12 -40.43 -7.72
CA GLU A 471 -31.39 -41.77 -7.16
C GLU A 471 -30.31 -42.19 -6.15
N THR A 472 -29.04 -42.19 -6.57
CA THR A 472 -27.91 -42.67 -5.77
C THR A 472 -27.71 -41.84 -4.52
N LEU A 473 -27.88 -40.51 -4.59
CA LEU A 473 -27.73 -39.64 -3.42
C LEU A 473 -28.96 -39.70 -2.49
N SER A 474 -30.17 -39.88 -3.01
CA SER A 474 -31.37 -40.06 -2.18
C SER A 474 -31.31 -41.34 -1.32
N ALA A 475 -30.62 -42.37 -1.81
CA ALA A 475 -30.44 -43.66 -1.14
C ALA A 475 -29.29 -43.70 -0.12
N VAL A 476 -28.57 -42.59 0.10
CA VAL A 476 -27.51 -42.51 1.11
C VAL A 476 -28.12 -42.30 2.49
N ASP A 477 -28.04 -43.32 3.36
CA ASP A 477 -28.60 -43.30 4.72
C ASP A 477 -28.02 -42.15 5.58
N ASP A 478 -26.79 -42.30 6.09
CA ASP A 478 -26.09 -41.23 6.78
C ASP A 478 -25.47 -40.28 5.73
N PHE A 479 -26.05 -39.08 5.62
CA PHE A 479 -25.70 -38.06 4.62
C PHE A 479 -24.40 -37.30 4.95
N SER A 480 -23.44 -37.99 5.57
CA SER A 480 -22.13 -37.46 5.94
C SER A 480 -21.18 -37.35 4.74
N PRO A 481 -20.17 -36.45 4.80
CA PRO A 481 -19.20 -36.28 3.72
C PRO A 481 -18.48 -37.58 3.31
N LYS A 482 -18.22 -38.47 4.27
CA LYS A 482 -17.59 -39.78 4.03
C LYS A 482 -18.45 -40.67 3.12
N ASN A 483 -19.74 -40.78 3.41
CA ASN A 483 -20.65 -41.63 2.66
C ASN A 483 -21.00 -41.01 1.30
N LEU A 484 -21.15 -39.68 1.25
CA LEU A 484 -21.31 -38.93 0.01
C LEU A 484 -20.12 -39.09 -0.92
N LYS A 485 -18.88 -39.05 -0.39
CA LYS A 485 -17.67 -39.35 -1.18
C LYS A 485 -17.70 -40.76 -1.76
N ALA A 486 -18.16 -41.75 -0.99
CA ALA A 486 -18.29 -43.13 -1.48
C ALA A 486 -19.39 -43.28 -2.54
N ALA A 487 -20.52 -42.58 -2.41
CA ALA A 487 -21.58 -42.52 -3.42
C ALA A 487 -21.09 -41.85 -4.72
N LEU A 488 -20.50 -40.65 -4.62
CA LEU A 488 -19.95 -39.90 -5.75
C LEU A 488 -18.84 -40.68 -6.49
N LYS A 489 -18.02 -41.48 -5.79
CA LYS A 489 -17.00 -42.33 -6.42
C LYS A 489 -17.61 -43.45 -7.29
N ARG A 490 -18.81 -43.94 -6.94
CA ARG A 490 -19.51 -45.01 -7.68
C ARG A 490 -20.31 -44.45 -8.86
N LEU A 491 -20.79 -43.22 -8.74
CA LEU A 491 -21.68 -42.57 -9.70
C LEU A 491 -21.22 -42.64 -11.17
N PRO A 492 -19.96 -42.35 -11.55
CA PRO A 492 -19.53 -42.45 -12.95
C PRO A 492 -19.67 -43.86 -13.54
N LYS A 493 -19.49 -44.90 -12.72
CA LYS A 493 -19.64 -46.29 -13.16
C LYS A 493 -21.11 -46.63 -13.41
N GLU A 494 -22.01 -46.18 -12.53
CA GLU A 494 -23.45 -46.39 -12.68
C GLU A 494 -24.00 -45.66 -13.91
N VAL A 495 -23.59 -44.41 -14.13
CA VAL A 495 -23.94 -43.65 -15.35
C VAL A 495 -23.42 -44.35 -16.60
N SER A 496 -22.16 -44.83 -16.58
CA SER A 496 -21.58 -45.57 -17.72
C SER A 496 -22.36 -46.84 -18.06
N GLN A 497 -22.82 -47.58 -17.03
CA GLN A 497 -23.60 -48.79 -17.19
C GLN A 497 -24.97 -48.50 -17.81
N ARG A 498 -25.68 -47.47 -17.34
CA ARG A 498 -26.98 -47.08 -17.89
C ARG A 498 -26.87 -46.49 -19.30
N GLN A 499 -25.79 -45.77 -19.60
CA GLN A 499 -25.57 -45.19 -20.93
C GLN A 499 -25.17 -46.25 -21.97
N GLY A 500 -24.66 -47.40 -21.55
CA GLY A 500 -24.09 -48.41 -22.45
C GLY A 500 -22.78 -47.96 -23.11
N ALA A 501 -22.14 -46.90 -22.61
CA ALA A 501 -20.90 -46.33 -23.15
C ALA A 501 -20.00 -45.80 -22.03
N LYS A 502 -18.69 -45.72 -22.30
CA LYS A 502 -17.72 -45.18 -21.36
C LYS A 502 -17.91 -43.67 -21.20
N VAL A 503 -18.14 -43.23 -19.96
CA VAL A 503 -18.26 -41.80 -19.63
C VAL A 503 -16.98 -41.26 -18.99
N LYS A 504 -16.71 -39.97 -19.20
CA LYS A 504 -15.59 -39.30 -18.51
C LYS A 504 -16.05 -38.85 -17.12
N VAL A 505 -15.27 -39.19 -16.09
CA VAL A 505 -15.57 -38.82 -14.70
C VAL A 505 -15.84 -37.32 -14.51
N PRO A 506 -15.04 -36.40 -15.09
CA PRO A 506 -15.33 -34.97 -14.98
C PRO A 506 -16.72 -34.57 -15.47
N HIS A 507 -17.27 -35.24 -16.49
CA HIS A 507 -18.60 -34.90 -17.01
C HIS A 507 -19.67 -35.13 -15.95
N VAL A 508 -19.65 -36.31 -15.32
CA VAL A 508 -20.60 -36.69 -14.27
C VAL A 508 -20.45 -35.78 -13.05
N MET A 509 -19.22 -35.57 -12.59
CA MET A 509 -18.95 -34.78 -11.39
C MET A 509 -19.29 -33.29 -11.57
N LEU A 510 -19.00 -32.71 -12.74
CA LEU A 510 -19.37 -31.33 -13.06
C LEU A 510 -20.87 -31.16 -13.22
N SER A 511 -21.60 -32.16 -13.77
CA SER A 511 -23.07 -32.11 -13.85
C SER A 511 -23.70 -32.05 -12.46
N VAL A 512 -23.28 -32.91 -11.53
CA VAL A 512 -23.78 -32.90 -10.15
C VAL A 512 -23.43 -31.60 -9.43
N ARG A 513 -22.18 -31.12 -9.58
CA ARG A 513 -21.76 -29.84 -8.98
C ARG A 513 -22.59 -28.67 -9.52
N TRP A 514 -22.65 -28.53 -10.84
CA TRP A 514 -23.39 -27.45 -11.47
C TRP A 514 -24.87 -27.45 -11.05
N ALA A 515 -25.51 -28.62 -11.02
CA ALA A 515 -26.89 -28.71 -10.59
C ALA A 515 -27.10 -28.30 -9.12
N THR A 516 -26.13 -28.59 -8.26
CA THR A 516 -26.26 -28.35 -6.81
C THR A 516 -25.73 -26.99 -6.36
N THR A 517 -24.82 -26.36 -7.11
CA THR A 517 -24.17 -25.10 -6.73
C THR A 517 -24.27 -23.99 -7.78
N GLY A 518 -24.77 -24.29 -8.98
CA GLY A 518 -24.82 -23.33 -10.09
C GLY A 518 -23.46 -23.03 -10.71
N ALA A 519 -22.40 -23.73 -10.28
CA ALA A 519 -21.02 -23.46 -10.67
C ALA A 519 -20.27 -24.74 -11.04
N THR A 520 -19.22 -24.61 -11.85
CA THR A 520 -18.34 -25.73 -12.24
C THR A 520 -17.10 -25.87 -11.34
N VAL A 521 -16.84 -24.85 -10.52
CA VAL A 521 -15.77 -24.81 -9.53
C VAL A 521 -16.36 -24.53 -8.15
N GLY A 522 -15.66 -24.90 -7.08
CA GLY A 522 -16.13 -24.66 -5.72
C GLY A 522 -15.42 -25.50 -4.67
N ALA A 523 -16.00 -25.55 -3.48
CA ALA A 523 -15.49 -26.35 -2.38
C ALA A 523 -15.65 -27.86 -2.61
N SER A 524 -15.18 -28.67 -1.65
CA SER A 524 -15.28 -30.13 -1.69
C SER A 524 -16.74 -30.55 -1.93
N LEU A 525 -17.02 -31.23 -3.05
CA LEU A 525 -18.41 -31.60 -3.40
C LEU A 525 -19.08 -32.44 -2.29
N PRO A 526 -18.45 -33.47 -1.70
CA PRO A 526 -19.05 -34.19 -0.58
C PRO A 526 -19.42 -33.31 0.63
N GLU A 527 -18.56 -32.37 1.01
CA GLU A 527 -18.83 -31.44 2.13
C GLU A 527 -19.96 -30.47 1.78
N THR A 528 -19.93 -29.93 0.55
CA THR A 528 -21.00 -29.06 0.04
C THR A 528 -22.35 -29.78 0.07
N LEU A 529 -22.43 -31.01 -0.44
CA LEU A 529 -23.68 -31.77 -0.43
C LEU A 529 -24.14 -32.05 1.00
N ALA A 530 -23.24 -32.43 1.91
CA ALA A 530 -23.57 -32.67 3.32
C ALA A 530 -24.23 -31.45 3.97
N LEU A 531 -23.66 -30.25 3.78
CA LEU A 531 -24.21 -28.99 4.30
C LEU A 531 -25.51 -28.56 3.61
N LEU A 532 -25.70 -28.88 2.32
CA LEU A 532 -26.97 -28.60 1.65
C LEU A 532 -28.11 -29.51 2.16
N GLY A 533 -27.79 -30.73 2.59
CA GLY A 533 -28.75 -31.73 3.03
C GLY A 533 -29.42 -32.47 1.87
N ARG A 534 -29.92 -33.68 2.15
CA ARG A 534 -30.44 -34.62 1.15
C ARG A 534 -31.56 -34.03 0.30
N GLU A 535 -32.58 -33.47 0.93
CA GLU A 535 -33.80 -33.00 0.26
C GLU A 535 -33.46 -31.93 -0.79
N ARG A 536 -32.68 -30.92 -0.39
CA ARG A 536 -32.23 -29.84 -1.26
C ARG A 536 -31.35 -30.32 -2.40
N VAL A 537 -30.45 -31.27 -2.15
CA VAL A 537 -29.59 -31.86 -3.18
C VAL A 537 -30.42 -32.59 -4.24
N VAL A 538 -31.36 -33.43 -3.82
CA VAL A 538 -32.21 -34.21 -4.74
C VAL A 538 -33.12 -33.28 -5.55
N GLU A 539 -33.75 -32.30 -4.88
CA GLU A 539 -34.59 -31.29 -5.53
C GLU A 539 -33.82 -30.54 -6.63
N ARG A 540 -32.61 -30.06 -6.32
CA ARG A 540 -31.76 -29.34 -7.27
C ARG A 540 -31.35 -30.19 -8.47
N LEU A 541 -31.03 -31.48 -8.27
CA LEU A 541 -30.70 -32.40 -9.36
C LEU A 541 -31.88 -32.66 -10.28
N GLN A 542 -33.07 -32.85 -9.72
CA GLN A 542 -34.31 -33.05 -10.47
C GLN A 542 -34.70 -31.79 -11.25
N HIS A 543 -34.59 -30.62 -10.62
CA HIS A 543 -34.86 -29.34 -11.26
C HIS A 543 -33.88 -29.09 -12.42
N ALA A 544 -32.57 -29.24 -12.19
CA ALA A 544 -31.54 -29.12 -13.22
C ALA A 544 -31.81 -30.05 -14.42
N ARG A 545 -32.23 -31.30 -14.17
CA ARG A 545 -32.62 -32.24 -15.22
C ARG A 545 -33.84 -31.74 -16.01
N SER A 546 -34.83 -31.14 -15.34
CA SER A 546 -36.03 -30.59 -15.98
C SER A 546 -35.76 -29.38 -16.88
N ILE A 547 -34.75 -28.58 -16.55
CA ILE A 547 -34.32 -27.44 -17.37
C ILE A 547 -33.59 -27.92 -18.63
N ILE A 548 -32.82 -29.01 -18.52
CA ILE A 548 -31.99 -29.51 -19.63
C ILE A 548 -32.79 -30.40 -20.58
N ALA A 549 -33.72 -31.21 -20.07
CA ALA A 549 -34.48 -32.20 -20.84
C ALA A 549 -35.22 -31.52 -21.99
#